data_AF-A0A4Y1Z7Y8-F1
#
_entry.id   AF-A0A4Y1Z7Y8-F1
#
_cell.length_a   1.000
_cell.length_b   1.000
_cell.length_c   1.000
_cell.angle_alpha   90.00
_cell.angle_beta   90.00
_cell.angle_gamma   90.00
#
_symmetry.space_group_name_H-M   'P 1'
#
loop_
_entity.id
_entity.type
_entity.pdbx_description
1 polymer ?
#
loop_
_entity_poly.entity_id
_entity_poly.type
_entity_poly.pdbx_seq_one_letter_code
_entity_poly.pdbx_strand_id
1 'polypeptide(L)'
;MRKNPQHVLIYGPPGVGKTAAARLILEEAKRNLESPFRPSAPFVELDGATARFDERGIADPLIGSVHDPIYQGAGAMGQAGIPQPKEGAVTKAHGGVLFIDEIGELHPIQLNKLLKVLEDRKVFLESAYYNEENHQIPAYIHDIFKNGLPADFRLIGATTRRPEEIPPAIRSRCLEIFFNDLTRSDLKKIAKRAARKLNLNISDECLAKIAEYAKKWT
;
A
#
# COMPACT_ATOMS: atom_id res chain seq x y z
N MET A 1 26.70 10.04 4.04
CA MET A 1 25.48 9.27 4.40
C MET A 1 24.49 9.37 3.27
N ARG A 2 24.13 8.27 2.59
CA ARG A 2 23.03 8.30 1.61
C ARG A 2 21.74 8.54 2.39
N LYS A 3 21.13 9.72 2.21
CA LYS A 3 19.83 10.08 2.80
C LYS A 3 18.84 9.01 2.35
N ASN A 4 18.31 8.21 3.29
CA ASN A 4 17.28 7.23 2.95
C ASN A 4 16.18 7.99 2.20
N PRO A 5 15.80 7.59 0.98
CA PRO A 5 14.76 8.32 0.25
C PRO A 5 13.52 8.41 1.17
N GLN A 6 12.79 9.54 1.20
CA GLN A 6 11.67 9.77 2.14
C GLN A 6 10.34 9.25 1.59
N HIS A 7 9.53 8.50 2.34
CA HIS A 7 8.21 8.02 1.91
C HIS A 7 7.32 9.16 1.38
N VAL A 8 6.19 8.88 0.74
CA VAL A 8 5.37 9.94 0.13
C VAL A 8 3.97 9.95 0.74
N LEU A 9 3.46 11.14 1.06
CA LEU A 9 2.04 11.39 1.29
C LEU A 9 1.50 12.27 0.16
N ILE A 10 0.41 11.84 -0.46
CA ILE A 10 -0.31 12.56 -1.50
C ILE A 10 -1.66 12.99 -0.92
N TYR A 11 -1.81 14.29 -0.72
CA TYR A 11 -3.05 14.93 -0.33
C TYR A 11 -3.82 15.38 -1.56
N GLY A 12 -5.13 15.29 -1.51
CA GLY A 12 -5.98 15.96 -2.47
C GLY A 12 -7.35 15.33 -2.60
N PRO A 13 -8.27 15.97 -3.32
CA PRO A 13 -9.65 15.53 -3.47
C PRO A 13 -9.77 14.13 -4.11
N PRO A 14 -10.94 13.44 -3.97
CA PRO A 14 -11.20 12.22 -4.71
C PRO A 14 -11.08 12.42 -6.23
N GLY A 15 -10.67 11.40 -6.96
CA GLY A 15 -10.67 11.45 -8.44
C GLY A 15 -9.57 12.29 -9.12
N VAL A 16 -8.71 13.00 -8.37
CA VAL A 16 -7.60 13.80 -8.94
C VAL A 16 -6.40 12.97 -9.45
N GLY A 17 -6.47 11.64 -9.34
CA GLY A 17 -5.48 10.72 -9.91
C GLY A 17 -4.31 10.34 -8.99
N LYS A 18 -4.49 10.38 -7.66
CA LYS A 18 -3.47 10.00 -6.66
C LYS A 18 -2.89 8.59 -6.92
N THR A 19 -3.76 7.59 -7.07
CA THR A 19 -3.37 6.19 -7.38
C THR A 19 -2.67 6.06 -8.74
N ALA A 20 -3.18 6.75 -9.76
CA ALA A 20 -2.60 6.73 -11.10
C ALA A 20 -1.18 7.33 -11.11
N ALA A 21 -0.97 8.44 -10.38
CA ALA A 21 0.33 9.05 -10.21
C ALA A 21 1.30 8.11 -9.48
N ALA A 22 0.88 7.47 -8.39
CA ALA A 22 1.70 6.52 -7.65
C ALA A 22 2.19 5.35 -8.53
N ARG A 23 1.30 4.77 -9.35
CA ARG A 23 1.65 3.71 -10.31
C ARG A 23 2.65 4.19 -11.35
N LEU A 24 2.40 5.37 -11.93
CA LEU A 24 3.31 5.96 -12.93
C LEU A 24 4.69 6.24 -12.34
N ILE A 25 4.78 6.70 -11.09
CA ILE A 25 6.05 6.94 -10.39
C ILE A 25 6.87 5.66 -10.31
N LEU A 26 6.29 4.53 -9.93
CA LEU A 26 7.03 3.26 -9.88
C LEU A 26 7.49 2.84 -11.28
N GLU A 27 6.62 2.93 -12.28
CA GLU A 27 6.96 2.53 -13.65
C GLU A 27 8.07 3.39 -14.26
N GLU A 28 8.08 4.69 -13.97
CA GLU A 28 9.18 5.57 -14.37
C GLU A 28 10.45 5.27 -13.56
N ALA A 29 10.32 5.03 -12.25
CA ALA A 29 11.45 4.69 -11.40
C ALA A 29 12.11 3.36 -11.82
N LYS A 30 11.36 2.36 -12.30
CA LYS A 30 11.91 1.11 -12.85
C LYS A 30 12.74 1.31 -14.12
N ARG A 31 12.50 2.39 -14.87
CA ARG A 31 13.24 2.72 -16.10
C ARG A 31 14.52 3.50 -15.82
N ASN A 32 14.64 4.09 -14.64
CA ASN A 32 15.81 4.85 -14.23
C ASN A 32 16.88 3.91 -13.66
N LEU A 33 18.06 3.87 -14.28
CA LEU A 33 19.17 3.00 -13.87
C LEU A 33 19.74 3.31 -12.47
N GLU A 34 19.53 4.53 -11.97
CA GLU A 34 19.96 4.94 -10.62
C GLU A 34 18.94 4.56 -9.53
N SER A 35 17.76 4.08 -9.94
CA SER A 35 16.70 3.66 -9.02
C SER A 35 17.00 2.30 -8.39
N PRO A 36 16.68 2.09 -7.10
CA PRO A 36 16.82 0.79 -6.47
C PRO A 36 15.73 -0.22 -6.91
N PHE A 37 14.68 0.23 -7.62
CA PHE A 37 13.58 -0.64 -8.02
C PHE A 37 13.96 -1.54 -9.18
N ARG A 38 13.83 -2.86 -8.96
CA ARG A 38 13.99 -3.86 -10.01
C ARG A 38 12.83 -3.76 -11.02
N PRO A 39 13.00 -4.26 -12.26
CA PRO A 39 11.89 -4.35 -13.22
C PRO A 39 10.68 -5.11 -12.67
N SER A 40 10.92 -6.12 -11.82
CA SER A 40 9.89 -6.92 -11.15
C SER A 40 9.37 -6.32 -9.84
N ALA A 41 9.76 -5.09 -9.48
CA ALA A 41 9.35 -4.48 -8.22
C ALA A 41 7.81 -4.43 -8.10
N PRO A 42 7.23 -4.95 -7.01
CA PRO A 42 5.79 -5.02 -6.85
C PRO A 42 5.18 -3.63 -6.60
N PHE A 43 3.93 -3.47 -7.01
CA PHE A 43 3.05 -2.38 -6.58
C PHE A 43 1.88 -3.02 -5.84
N VAL A 44 1.91 -2.96 -4.51
CA VAL A 44 0.85 -3.50 -3.66
C VAL A 44 -0.06 -2.37 -3.23
N GLU A 45 -1.35 -2.54 -3.47
CA GLU A 45 -2.38 -1.57 -3.10
C GLU A 45 -3.20 -2.09 -1.93
N LEU A 46 -3.42 -1.22 -0.95
CA LEU A 46 -4.30 -1.44 0.19
C LEU A 46 -5.22 -0.23 0.32
N ASP A 47 -6.52 -0.47 0.44
CA ASP A 47 -7.49 0.58 0.75
C ASP A 47 -7.66 0.66 2.27
N GLY A 48 -7.25 1.80 2.85
CA GLY A 48 -7.30 2.06 4.28
C GLY A 48 -8.72 2.12 4.85
N ALA A 49 -9.73 2.46 4.04
CA ALA A 49 -11.12 2.52 4.47
C ALA A 49 -11.76 1.12 4.60
N THR A 50 -11.28 0.15 3.82
CA THR A 50 -11.78 -1.23 3.84
C THR A 50 -10.85 -2.23 4.52
N ALA A 51 -9.61 -1.82 4.84
CA ALA A 51 -8.65 -2.60 5.61
C ALA A 51 -9.19 -2.86 7.03
N ARG A 52 -9.91 -3.97 7.19
CA ARG A 52 -10.43 -4.39 8.49
C ARG A 52 -9.29 -4.53 9.49
N PHE A 53 -9.46 -3.87 10.62
CA PHE A 53 -8.67 -4.13 11.81
C PHE A 53 -9.38 -5.17 12.67
N ASP A 54 -8.65 -6.22 13.03
CA ASP A 54 -9.10 -7.22 13.99
C ASP A 54 -8.12 -7.24 15.16
N GLU A 55 -8.60 -6.91 16.36
CA GLU A 55 -7.82 -6.92 17.60
C GLU A 55 -7.23 -8.30 17.90
N ARG A 56 -7.90 -9.37 17.46
CA ARG A 56 -7.43 -10.75 17.64
C ARG A 56 -6.37 -11.14 16.62
N GLY A 57 -6.09 -10.29 15.63
CA GLY A 57 -5.07 -10.51 14.61
C GLY A 57 -5.35 -11.70 13.69
N ILE A 58 -6.61 -12.16 13.59
CA ILE A 58 -6.97 -13.35 12.81
C ILE A 58 -6.70 -13.08 11.32
N ALA A 59 -6.94 -11.85 10.88
CA ALA A 59 -6.60 -11.39 9.54
C ALA A 59 -6.31 -9.88 9.52
N ASP A 60 -5.06 -9.49 9.74
CA ASP A 60 -4.60 -8.11 9.50
C ASP A 60 -4.07 -8.00 8.06
N PRO A 61 -4.80 -7.38 7.11
CA PRO A 61 -4.39 -7.35 5.71
C PRO A 61 -3.13 -6.52 5.47
N LEU A 62 -2.82 -5.58 6.37
CA LEU A 62 -1.62 -4.74 6.26
C LEU A 62 -0.38 -5.52 6.70
N ILE A 63 -0.43 -6.10 7.89
CA ILE A 63 0.75 -6.71 8.55
C ILE A 63 0.89 -8.19 8.22
N GLY A 64 -0.22 -8.90 8.04
CA GLY A 64 -0.26 -10.35 7.98
C GLY A 64 -0.80 -10.94 9.27
N SER A 65 -1.00 -12.25 9.28
CA SER A 65 -1.51 -12.97 10.44
C SER A 65 -0.86 -14.34 10.56
N VAL A 66 -1.10 -15.01 11.69
CA VAL A 66 -0.82 -16.42 11.83
C VAL A 66 -2.15 -17.14 12.01
N HIS A 67 -2.39 -18.13 11.16
CA HIS A 67 -3.51 -19.04 11.38
C HIS A 67 -3.07 -20.11 12.37
N ASP A 68 -3.65 -20.10 13.56
CA ASP A 68 -3.36 -21.11 14.57
C ASP A 68 -3.95 -22.48 14.16
N PRO A 69 -3.28 -23.59 14.51
CA PRO A 69 -3.67 -24.94 14.07
C PRO A 69 -5.12 -25.30 14.35
N ILE A 70 -5.66 -24.85 15.49
CA ILE A 70 -7.04 -25.11 15.92
C ILE A 70 -8.10 -24.51 14.97
N TYR A 71 -7.73 -23.51 14.16
CA TYR A 71 -8.61 -22.86 13.17
C TYR A 71 -8.31 -23.28 11.72
N GLN A 72 -7.34 -24.17 11.50
CA GLN A 72 -6.94 -24.60 10.14
C GLN A 72 -7.77 -25.77 9.58
N GLY A 73 -8.67 -26.36 10.37
CA GLY A 73 -9.48 -27.52 9.96
C GLY A 73 -8.65 -28.81 9.78
N ALA A 74 -9.18 -29.78 9.04
CA ALA A 74 -8.57 -31.12 8.88
C ALA A 74 -7.35 -31.18 7.93
N GLY A 75 -6.72 -30.04 7.62
CA GLY A 75 -5.52 -30.00 6.78
C GLY A 75 -4.31 -30.59 7.50
N ALA A 76 -3.33 -31.07 6.72
CA ALA A 76 -2.11 -31.72 7.25
C ALA A 76 -1.33 -30.84 8.25
N MET A 77 -1.32 -29.51 8.06
CA MET A 77 -0.67 -28.56 8.98
C MET A 77 -1.43 -28.38 10.29
N GLY A 78 -2.78 -28.32 10.22
CA GLY A 78 -3.63 -28.22 11.40
C GLY A 78 -3.53 -29.47 12.28
N GLN A 79 -3.56 -30.66 11.68
CA GLN A 79 -3.36 -31.92 12.40
C GLN A 79 -1.96 -32.05 13.02
N ALA A 80 -0.94 -31.48 12.37
CA ALA A 80 0.43 -31.46 12.88
C ALA A 80 0.68 -30.37 13.93
N GLY A 81 -0.33 -29.56 14.27
CA GLY A 81 -0.17 -28.47 15.25
C GLY A 81 0.75 -27.34 14.75
N ILE A 82 0.91 -27.18 13.44
CA ILE A 82 1.85 -26.22 12.85
C ILE A 82 1.14 -24.90 12.58
N PRO A 83 1.55 -23.78 13.21
CA PRO A 83 0.99 -22.46 12.90
C PRO A 83 1.35 -22.07 11.47
N GLN A 84 0.42 -21.41 10.76
CA GLN A 84 0.61 -21.02 9.37
C GLN A 84 0.71 -19.49 9.25
N PRO A 85 1.94 -18.95 9.06
CA PRO A 85 2.13 -17.54 8.73
C PRO A 85 1.45 -17.15 7.43
N LYS A 86 0.88 -15.95 7.38
CA LYS A 86 0.31 -15.32 6.19
C LYS A 86 0.84 -13.91 6.04
N GLU A 87 1.33 -13.62 4.83
CA GLU A 87 1.88 -12.33 4.49
C GLU A 87 0.81 -11.24 4.37
N GLY A 88 1.09 -10.09 4.98
CA GLY A 88 0.35 -8.85 4.76
C GLY A 88 0.82 -8.09 3.53
N ALA A 89 0.15 -6.97 3.26
CA ALA A 89 0.50 -6.06 2.18
C ALA A 89 1.95 -5.54 2.29
N VAL A 90 2.46 -5.30 3.51
CA VAL A 90 3.83 -4.80 3.73
C VAL A 90 4.90 -5.78 3.25
N THR A 91 4.72 -7.09 3.51
CA THR A 91 5.66 -8.13 3.07
C THR A 91 5.58 -8.33 1.56
N LYS A 92 4.35 -8.35 1.01
CA LYS A 92 4.12 -8.45 -0.44
C LYS A 92 4.73 -7.27 -1.21
N ALA A 93 4.85 -6.11 -0.57
CA ALA A 93 5.43 -4.90 -1.16
C ALA A 93 6.97 -4.88 -1.12
N HIS A 94 7.62 -5.86 -0.49
CA HIS A 94 9.07 -5.87 -0.33
C HIS A 94 9.82 -5.70 -1.66
N GLY A 95 10.78 -4.78 -1.69
CA GLY A 95 11.54 -4.40 -2.88
C GLY A 95 10.78 -3.52 -3.86
N GLY A 96 9.56 -3.08 -3.53
CA GLY A 96 8.69 -2.29 -4.37
C GLY A 96 7.97 -1.18 -3.61
N VAL A 97 6.73 -0.90 -4.02
CA VAL A 97 5.89 0.15 -3.46
C VAL A 97 4.69 -0.46 -2.74
N LEU A 98 4.47 0.01 -1.51
CA LEU A 98 3.19 -0.13 -0.82
C LEU A 98 2.42 1.17 -1.03
N PHE A 99 1.32 1.11 -1.76
CA PHE A 99 0.37 2.19 -1.90
C PHE A 99 -0.80 1.97 -0.95
N ILE A 100 -1.08 2.95 -0.08
CA ILE A 100 -2.24 2.91 0.81
C ILE A 100 -3.17 4.05 0.39
N ASP A 101 -4.30 3.71 -0.20
CA ASP A 101 -5.36 4.69 -0.44
C ASP A 101 -6.10 4.97 0.86
N GLU A 102 -6.55 6.21 1.04
CA GLU A 102 -7.13 6.69 2.29
C GLU A 102 -6.37 6.25 3.55
N ILE A 103 -5.04 6.44 3.56
CA ILE A 103 -4.17 6.05 4.69
C ILE A 103 -4.62 6.64 6.04
N GLY A 104 -5.30 7.78 6.02
CA GLY A 104 -5.88 8.40 7.21
C GLY A 104 -6.99 7.57 7.87
N GLU A 105 -7.64 6.68 7.13
CA GLU A 105 -8.73 5.82 7.63
C GLU A 105 -8.22 4.56 8.34
N LEU A 106 -6.93 4.24 8.23
CA LEU A 106 -6.34 3.11 8.96
C LEU A 106 -6.52 3.26 10.47
N HIS A 107 -6.76 2.13 11.13
CA HIS A 107 -6.85 2.11 12.59
C HIS A 107 -5.52 2.56 13.22
N PRO A 108 -5.51 3.33 14.33
CA PRO A 108 -4.27 3.80 14.97
C PRO A 108 -3.26 2.69 15.28
N ILE A 109 -3.74 1.51 15.67
CA ILE A 109 -2.87 0.34 15.91
C ILE A 109 -2.17 -0.12 14.62
N GLN A 110 -2.87 -0.13 13.47
CA GLN A 110 -2.26 -0.46 12.18
C GLN A 110 -1.21 0.57 11.76
N LEU A 111 -1.46 1.86 12.00
CA LEU A 111 -0.48 2.92 11.75
C LEU A 111 0.78 2.75 12.62
N ASN A 112 0.61 2.38 13.89
CA ASN A 112 1.75 2.10 14.78
C ASN A 112 2.54 0.86 14.33
N LYS A 113 1.85 -0.22 13.94
CA LYS A 113 2.52 -1.40 13.37
C LYS A 113 3.25 -1.05 12.07
N LEU A 114 2.64 -0.23 11.20
CA LEU A 114 3.28 0.26 9.97
C LEU A 114 4.54 1.06 10.27
N LEU A 115 4.52 1.96 11.25
CA LEU A 115 5.70 2.72 11.68
C LEU A 115 6.84 1.81 12.11
N LYS A 116 6.53 0.77 12.89
CA LYS A 116 7.52 -0.24 13.30
C LYS A 116 8.10 -0.97 12.08
N VAL A 117 7.27 -1.38 11.13
CA VAL A 117 7.75 -2.03 9.90
C VAL A 117 8.61 -1.11 9.04
N LEU A 118 8.28 0.19 8.95
CA LEU A 118 9.10 1.17 8.23
C LEU A 118 10.51 1.34 8.85
N GLU A 119 10.63 1.10 10.15
CA GLU A 119 11.89 1.16 10.89
C GLU A 119 12.68 -0.15 10.79
N ASP A 120 12.03 -1.26 11.15
CA ASP A 120 12.65 -2.60 11.21
C ASP A 120 12.87 -3.21 9.82
N ARG A 121 12.12 -2.75 8.81
CA ARG A 121 12.07 -3.31 7.44
C ARG A 121 11.69 -4.79 7.39
N LYS A 122 11.03 -5.26 8.44
CA LYS A 122 10.61 -6.64 8.63
C LYS A 122 9.28 -6.71 9.38
N VAL A 123 8.57 -7.81 9.20
CA VAL A 123 7.41 -8.18 10.02
C VAL A 123 7.78 -9.36 10.90
N PHE A 124 7.59 -9.19 12.20
CA PHE A 124 7.63 -10.29 13.16
C PHE A 124 6.21 -10.76 13.43
N LEU A 125 6.02 -12.08 13.35
CA LEU A 125 4.76 -12.74 13.61
C LEU A 125 4.86 -13.51 14.93
N GLU A 126 3.74 -13.63 15.63
CA GLU A 126 3.66 -14.29 16.92
C GLU A 126 2.53 -15.33 16.89
N SER A 127 2.73 -16.45 17.56
CA SER A 127 1.71 -17.47 17.78
C SER A 127 2.06 -18.27 19.03
N ALA A 128 1.06 -18.53 19.86
CA ALA A 128 1.19 -19.38 21.04
C ALA A 128 1.51 -20.86 20.68
N TYR A 129 1.34 -21.24 19.42
CA TYR A 129 1.58 -22.59 18.91
C TYR A 129 2.95 -22.73 18.25
N TYR A 130 3.72 -21.64 18.15
CA TYR A 130 5.10 -21.72 17.70
C TYR A 130 6.03 -22.06 18.86
N ASN A 131 6.81 -23.13 18.71
CA ASN A 131 7.89 -23.50 19.62
C ASN A 131 9.14 -23.83 18.79
N GLU A 132 10.27 -23.23 19.12
CA GLU A 132 11.52 -23.43 18.42
C GLU A 132 12.13 -24.84 18.58
N GLU A 133 11.72 -25.58 19.61
CA GLU A 133 12.14 -26.96 19.87
C GLU A 133 11.24 -27.98 19.13
N ASN A 134 10.13 -27.54 18.53
CA ASN A 134 9.23 -28.44 17.81
C ASN A 134 9.78 -28.80 16.42
N HIS A 135 10.48 -29.93 16.34
CA HIS A 135 11.06 -30.46 15.10
C HIS A 135 10.04 -30.84 14.00
N GLN A 136 8.73 -30.85 14.29
CA GLN A 136 7.70 -31.05 13.27
C GLN A 136 7.43 -29.77 12.47
N ILE A 137 7.80 -28.59 13.00
CA ILE A 137 7.66 -27.33 12.30
C ILE A 137 8.72 -27.25 11.19
N PRO A 138 8.32 -26.99 9.92
CA PRO A 138 9.27 -26.85 8.83
C PRO A 138 10.30 -25.74 9.08
N ALA A 139 11.53 -25.95 8.62
CA ALA A 139 12.63 -25.00 8.79
C ALA A 139 12.29 -23.59 8.28
N TYR A 140 11.52 -23.47 7.19
CA TYR A 140 11.11 -22.17 6.66
C TYR A 140 10.13 -21.43 7.59
N ILE A 141 9.31 -22.13 8.37
CA ILE A 141 8.43 -21.52 9.38
C ILE A 141 9.26 -21.05 10.57
N HIS A 142 10.24 -21.85 11.02
CA HIS A 142 11.19 -21.40 12.04
C HIS A 142 11.93 -20.13 11.60
N ASP A 143 12.39 -20.07 10.35
CA ASP A 143 13.05 -18.88 9.81
C ASP A 143 12.14 -17.65 9.87
N ILE A 144 10.87 -17.79 9.47
CA ILE A 144 9.87 -16.70 9.55
C ILE A 144 9.71 -16.18 10.98
N PHE A 145 9.53 -17.06 11.96
CA PHE A 145 9.31 -16.64 13.36
C PHE A 145 10.59 -16.10 14.02
N LYS A 146 11.78 -16.62 13.65
CA LYS A 146 13.06 -16.16 14.22
C LYS A 146 13.57 -14.88 13.58
N ASN A 147 13.49 -14.79 12.25
CA ASN A 147 14.15 -13.75 11.48
C ASN A 147 13.19 -12.71 10.89
N GLY A 148 11.88 -12.96 10.96
CA GLY A 148 10.83 -12.10 10.41
C GLY A 148 10.71 -12.20 8.89
N LEU A 149 9.55 -11.80 8.37
CA LEU A 149 9.33 -11.65 6.94
C LEU A 149 9.95 -10.32 6.45
N PRO A 150 10.61 -10.29 5.28
CA PRO A 150 11.16 -9.05 4.74
C PRO A 150 10.05 -8.08 4.34
N ALA A 151 10.23 -6.80 4.65
CA ALA A 151 9.25 -5.74 4.39
C ALA A 151 9.93 -4.38 4.17
N ASP A 152 11.06 -4.37 3.45
CA ASP A 152 11.66 -3.13 2.94
C ASP A 152 10.94 -2.66 1.68
N PHE A 153 10.17 -1.57 1.76
CA PHE A 153 9.38 -1.04 0.65
C PHE A 153 9.29 0.48 0.72
N ARG A 154 8.83 1.06 -0.38
CA ARG A 154 8.51 2.48 -0.47
C ARG A 154 7.03 2.71 -0.23
N LEU A 155 6.69 3.28 0.92
CA LEU A 155 5.34 3.78 1.17
C LEU A 155 5.00 5.00 0.29
N ILE A 156 3.83 4.95 -0.34
CA ILE A 156 3.08 6.08 -0.87
C ILE A 156 1.67 6.02 -0.25
N GLY A 157 1.37 6.91 0.69
CA GLY A 157 0.02 7.06 1.23
C GLY A 157 -0.75 8.13 0.46
N ALA A 158 -2.01 7.89 0.15
CA ALA A 158 -2.93 8.89 -0.39
C ALA A 158 -4.05 9.15 0.62
N THR A 159 -4.52 10.40 0.71
CA THR A 159 -5.66 10.72 1.56
C THR A 159 -6.37 12.00 1.13
N THR A 160 -7.66 12.09 1.48
CA THR A 160 -8.47 13.31 1.40
C THR A 160 -8.47 14.11 2.70
N ARG A 161 -7.94 13.55 3.80
CA ARG A 161 -7.81 14.24 5.09
C ARG A 161 -6.79 15.37 5.04
N ARG A 162 -6.87 16.31 5.98
CA ARG A 162 -5.88 17.38 6.11
C ARG A 162 -4.60 16.87 6.77
N PRO A 163 -3.44 17.52 6.54
CA PRO A 163 -2.17 17.11 7.15
C PRO A 163 -2.19 17.05 8.68
N GLU A 164 -3.00 17.87 9.35
CA GLU A 164 -3.10 17.88 10.82
C GLU A 164 -3.80 16.62 11.36
N GLU A 165 -4.56 15.93 10.51
CA GLU A 165 -5.33 14.72 10.86
C GLU A 165 -4.52 13.44 10.65
N ILE A 166 -3.33 13.54 10.03
CA ILE A 166 -2.41 12.42 9.86
C ILE A 166 -1.38 12.44 10.99
N PRO A 167 -1.11 11.30 11.66
CA PRO A 167 -0.16 11.25 12.77
C PRO A 167 1.21 11.85 12.39
N PRO A 168 1.76 12.77 13.22
CA PRO A 168 3.04 13.42 12.96
C PRO A 168 4.20 12.44 12.73
N ALA A 169 4.15 11.26 13.38
CA ALA A 169 5.16 10.22 13.21
C ALA A 169 5.21 9.63 11.79
N ILE A 170 4.07 9.56 11.09
CA ILE A 170 4.01 9.16 9.68
C ILE A 170 4.53 10.31 8.81
N ARG A 171 4.01 11.53 9.05
CA ARG A 171 4.36 12.72 8.28
C ARG A 171 5.85 13.04 8.31
N SER A 172 6.50 12.93 9.46
CA SER A 172 7.95 13.20 9.59
C SER A 172 8.85 12.28 8.77
N ARG A 173 8.32 11.12 8.34
CA ARG A 173 9.00 10.16 7.47
C ARG A 173 8.67 10.36 5.98
N CYS A 174 7.77 11.29 5.65
CA CYS A 174 7.23 11.48 4.32
C CYS A 174 7.51 12.87 3.73
N LEU A 175 7.75 12.90 2.41
CA LEU A 175 7.54 14.07 1.58
C LEU A 175 6.03 14.25 1.37
N GLU A 176 5.54 15.46 1.62
CA GLU A 176 4.13 15.82 1.46
C GLU A 176 3.90 16.49 0.09
N ILE A 177 2.97 15.96 -0.70
CA ILE A 177 2.59 16.47 -2.03
C ILE A 177 1.09 16.77 -2.05
N PHE A 178 0.71 17.91 -2.61
CA PHE A 178 -0.69 18.36 -2.66
C PHE A 178 -1.17 18.41 -4.11
N PHE A 179 -2.22 17.64 -4.39
CA PHE A 179 -2.92 17.63 -5.66
C PHE A 179 -4.08 18.62 -5.58
N ASN A 180 -4.13 19.53 -6.54
CA ASN A 180 -5.23 20.47 -6.68
C ASN A 180 -6.43 19.81 -7.34
N ASP A 181 -7.61 20.39 -7.11
CA ASP A 181 -8.80 20.07 -7.89
C ASP A 181 -8.58 20.26 -9.39
N LEU A 182 -9.21 19.39 -10.18
CA LEU A 182 -9.19 19.50 -11.63
C LEU A 182 -10.10 20.65 -12.06
N THR A 183 -9.51 21.67 -12.68
CA THR A 183 -10.30 22.77 -13.25
C THR A 183 -11.03 22.30 -14.50
N ARG A 184 -12.08 23.03 -14.94
CA ARG A 184 -12.74 22.77 -16.23
C ARG A 184 -11.75 22.79 -17.40
N SER A 185 -10.71 23.63 -17.33
CA SER A 185 -9.65 23.70 -18.33
C SER A 185 -8.82 22.42 -18.34
N ASP A 186 -8.49 21.87 -17.18
CA ASP A 186 -7.74 20.62 -17.07
C ASP A 186 -8.55 19.44 -17.58
N LEU A 187 -9.84 19.37 -17.23
CA LEU A 187 -10.76 18.35 -17.74
C LEU A 187 -10.86 18.40 -19.28
N LYS A 188 -10.98 19.60 -19.88
CA LYS A 188 -10.94 19.76 -21.35
C LYS A 188 -9.64 19.24 -21.94
N LYS A 189 -8.49 19.55 -21.34
CA LYS A 189 -7.17 19.07 -21.81
C LYS A 189 -7.07 17.55 -21.71
N ILE A 190 -7.55 16.96 -20.61
CA ILE A 190 -7.57 15.50 -20.40
C ILE A 190 -8.44 14.83 -21.46
N ALA A 191 -9.68 15.29 -21.65
CA ALA A 191 -10.59 14.76 -22.65
C ALA A 191 -10.04 14.87 -24.08
N LYS A 192 -9.44 16.02 -24.43
CA LYS A 192 -8.79 16.22 -25.73
C LYS A 192 -7.62 15.26 -25.96
N ARG A 193 -6.79 15.03 -24.93
CA ARG A 193 -5.69 14.06 -25.00
C ARG A 193 -6.20 12.63 -25.18
N ALA A 194 -7.28 12.26 -24.49
CA ALA A 194 -7.91 10.95 -24.61
C ALA A 194 -8.48 10.74 -26.04
N ALA A 195 -9.24 11.71 -26.55
CA ALA A 195 -9.78 11.67 -27.92
C ALA A 195 -8.67 11.50 -28.96
N ARG A 196 -7.56 12.24 -28.83
CA ARG A 196 -6.41 12.12 -29.73
C ARG A 196 -5.77 10.73 -29.68
N LYS A 197 -5.63 10.11 -28.49
CA LYS A 197 -5.11 8.74 -28.36
C LYS A 197 -6.02 7.69 -29.00
N LEU A 198 -7.32 7.96 -29.05
CA LEU A 198 -8.33 7.08 -29.64
C LEU A 198 -8.60 7.40 -31.11
N ASN A 199 -7.86 8.34 -31.72
CA ASN A 199 -8.11 8.84 -33.08
C ASN A 199 -9.56 9.33 -33.30
N LEU A 200 -10.18 9.89 -32.26
CA LEU A 200 -11.52 10.46 -32.33
C LEU A 200 -11.44 11.96 -32.63
N ASN A 201 -12.27 12.40 -33.58
CA ASN A 201 -12.45 13.83 -33.84
C ASN A 201 -13.56 14.37 -32.93
N ILE A 202 -13.23 15.36 -32.09
CA ILE A 202 -14.15 15.90 -31.07
C ILE A 202 -14.17 17.43 -31.15
N SER A 203 -15.36 18.02 -31.14
CA SER A 203 -15.51 19.48 -31.16
C SER A 203 -15.21 20.10 -29.79
N ASP A 204 -14.86 21.38 -29.77
CA ASP A 204 -14.63 22.11 -28.53
C ASP A 204 -15.92 22.26 -27.70
N GLU A 205 -17.12 22.28 -28.32
CA GLU A 205 -18.38 22.25 -27.56
C GLU A 205 -18.57 20.92 -26.84
N CYS A 206 -18.23 19.81 -27.50
CA CYS A 206 -18.32 18.48 -26.90
C CYS A 206 -17.34 18.35 -25.72
N LEU A 207 -16.09 18.84 -25.87
CA LEU A 207 -15.13 18.91 -24.77
C LEU A 207 -15.63 19.79 -23.61
N ALA A 208 -16.32 20.90 -23.90
CA ALA A 208 -16.92 21.74 -22.87
C ALA A 208 -18.04 21.02 -22.11
N LYS A 209 -18.93 20.31 -22.80
CA LYS A 209 -19.96 19.47 -22.17
C LYS A 209 -19.35 18.38 -21.30
N ILE A 210 -18.34 17.65 -21.79
CA ILE A 210 -17.64 16.63 -21.01
C ILE A 210 -17.08 17.22 -19.72
N ALA A 211 -16.37 18.35 -19.80
CA ALA A 211 -15.81 19.02 -18.63
C ALA A 211 -16.87 19.53 -17.65
N GLU A 212 -18.04 19.95 -18.14
CA GLU A 212 -19.16 20.35 -17.31
C GLU A 212 -19.77 19.15 -16.58
N TYR A 213 -20.04 18.05 -17.29
CA TYR A 213 -20.62 16.84 -16.70
C TYR A 213 -19.65 16.16 -15.74
N ALA A 214 -18.37 16.03 -16.08
CA ALA A 214 -17.39 15.38 -15.21
C ALA A 214 -17.28 16.06 -13.83
N LYS A 215 -17.41 17.39 -13.77
CA LYS A 215 -17.38 18.15 -12.52
C LYS A 215 -18.65 17.97 -11.65
N LYS A 216 -19.75 17.45 -12.21
CA LYS A 216 -20.97 17.13 -11.43
C LYS A 216 -20.88 15.78 -10.71
N TRP A 217 -19.88 14.94 -11.05
CA TRP A 217 -19.70 13.58 -10.50
C TRP A 217 -18.56 13.48 -9.48
N THR A 218 -17.84 14.57 -9.25
CA THR A 218 -16.80 14.75 -8.22
C THR A 218 -17.29 15.71 -7.17
#